data_AF-A0A5B9WL26-F1
#
_entry.id   AF-A0A5B9WL26-F1
#
_cell.length_a   1.000
_cell.length_b   1.000
_cell.length_c   1.000
_cell.angle_alpha   90.00
_cell.angle_beta   90.00
_cell.angle_gamma   90.00
#
_symmetry.space_group_name_H-M   'P 1'
#
loop_
_entity.id
_entity.type
_entity.pdbx_description
1 polymer ?
#
loop_
_entity_poly.entity_id
_entity_poly.type
_entity_poly.pdbx_seq_one_letter_code
_entity_poly.pdbx_strand_id
1 'polypeptide(L)'
;MKNLIALAAAMVIVTCGKAQNLVKPYDIPLKDSIFYQVQSAVFIINKQDVEDYFTGLDTILVQRDYAKETFRNIQFAHLSQEEVQRHYGMAKKFWSASKDSPLTYSTDRIALFWSENENVLLPYLDEILPELLEYGKVQVVDRSTGKRVPQFQIDYESVDTKHFRIFKFIKGRIIWRESEVFLEQLTNAGI
;
A
#
# COMPACT_ATOMS: atom_id res chain seq x y z
N MET A 1 49.47 -18.23 -13.23
CA MET A 1 49.05 -17.16 -12.31
C MET A 1 48.43 -15.91 -12.98
N LYS A 2 48.12 -15.92 -14.30
CA LYS A 2 47.41 -14.79 -14.97
C LYS A 2 45.88 -14.97 -14.99
N ASN A 3 45.39 -16.21 -14.84
CA ASN A 3 43.96 -16.52 -14.98
C ASN A 3 43.15 -16.37 -13.67
N LEU A 4 43.83 -16.26 -12.52
CA LEU A 4 43.16 -16.06 -11.22
C LEU A 4 42.78 -14.60 -10.97
N ILE A 5 43.55 -13.66 -11.51
CA ILE A 5 43.32 -12.22 -11.35
C ILE A 5 42.09 -11.78 -12.16
N ALA A 6 41.88 -12.37 -13.34
CA ALA A 6 40.69 -12.11 -14.16
C ALA A 6 39.39 -12.64 -13.53
N LEU A 7 39.45 -13.76 -12.80
CA LEU A 7 38.30 -14.33 -12.12
C LEU A 7 37.88 -13.50 -10.88
N ALA A 8 38.85 -12.93 -10.16
CA ALA A 8 38.58 -12.02 -9.05
C ALA A 8 37.98 -10.68 -9.52
N ALA A 9 38.42 -10.15 -10.67
CA ALA A 9 37.82 -8.95 -11.27
C ALA A 9 36.38 -9.17 -11.76
N ALA A 10 36.04 -10.38 -12.23
CA ALA A 10 34.68 -10.74 -12.60
C ALA A 10 33.75 -10.93 -11.38
N MET A 11 34.28 -11.37 -10.23
CA MET A 11 33.48 -11.53 -9.01
C MET A 11 33.15 -10.20 -8.31
N VAL A 12 33.95 -9.14 -8.50
CA VAL A 12 33.67 -7.82 -7.90
C VAL A 12 32.56 -7.06 -8.65
N ILE A 13 32.27 -7.40 -9.90
CA ILE A 13 31.19 -6.77 -10.67
C ILE A 13 29.80 -7.33 -10.29
N VAL A 14 29.72 -8.49 -9.64
CA VAL A 14 28.43 -9.09 -9.21
C VAL A 14 27.85 -8.42 -7.96
N THR A 15 28.60 -7.57 -7.26
CA THR A 15 28.10 -6.85 -6.06
C THR A 15 27.61 -5.42 -6.32
N CYS A 16 27.66 -4.92 -7.56
CA CYS A 16 27.18 -3.56 -7.91
C CYS A 16 25.79 -3.55 -8.54
N GLY A 17 24.92 -4.45 -8.08
CA GLY A 17 23.51 -4.51 -8.44
C GLY A 17 22.59 -4.40 -7.22
N LYS A 18 22.87 -3.53 -6.25
CA LYS A 18 21.75 -2.97 -5.48
C LYS A 18 20.97 -2.14 -6.50
N ALA A 19 19.99 -2.77 -7.15
CA ALA A 19 18.98 -2.05 -7.91
C ALA A 19 18.57 -0.86 -7.03
N GLN A 20 18.69 0.34 -7.59
CA GLN A 20 18.29 1.55 -6.88
C GLN A 20 16.79 1.43 -6.65
N ASN A 21 16.39 0.88 -5.50
CA ASN A 21 15.01 0.81 -5.05
C ASN A 21 14.53 2.18 -4.57
N LEU A 22 15.03 3.25 -5.20
CA LEU A 22 14.73 4.63 -4.86
C LEU A 22 13.54 5.07 -5.69
N VAL A 23 12.43 5.35 -5.02
CA VAL A 23 11.25 5.94 -5.66
C VAL A 23 11.30 7.45 -5.49
N LYS A 24 11.01 8.16 -6.58
CA LYS A 24 10.82 9.61 -6.59
C LYS A 24 9.34 9.90 -6.81
N PRO A 25 8.61 10.42 -5.82
CA PRO A 25 7.19 10.76 -5.97
C PRO A 25 6.98 11.82 -7.03
N TYR A 26 5.97 11.64 -7.88
CA TYR A 26 5.55 12.67 -8.84
C TYR A 26 4.96 13.90 -8.13
N ASP A 27 5.12 15.06 -8.76
CA ASP A 27 4.42 16.28 -8.38
C ASP A 27 2.95 16.21 -8.83
N ILE A 28 2.08 15.79 -7.93
CA ILE A 28 0.65 15.70 -8.13
C ILE A 28 0.00 17.03 -7.71
N PRO A 29 -0.85 17.63 -8.56
CA PRO A 29 -1.69 18.76 -8.17
C PRO A 29 -2.64 18.33 -7.04
N LEU A 30 -2.58 19.03 -5.91
CA LEU A 30 -3.32 18.71 -4.67
C LEU A 30 -4.86 18.87 -4.77
N LYS A 31 -5.41 19.12 -5.97
CA LYS A 31 -6.78 19.63 -6.11
C LYS A 31 -7.85 18.62 -5.67
N ASP A 32 -7.55 17.32 -5.71
CA ASP A 32 -8.47 16.25 -5.30
C ASP A 32 -7.71 15.10 -4.62
N SER A 33 -7.29 15.32 -3.37
CA SER A 33 -6.44 14.37 -2.63
C SER A 33 -7.10 13.77 -1.40
N ILE A 34 -6.71 12.54 -1.10
CA ILE A 34 -6.97 11.85 0.17
C ILE A 34 -5.71 11.93 1.01
N PHE A 35 -5.86 12.35 2.27
CA PHE A 35 -4.76 12.37 3.23
C PHE A 35 -4.81 11.10 4.07
N TYR A 36 -3.83 10.22 3.93
CA TYR A 36 -3.73 9.00 4.73
C TYR A 36 -2.53 9.05 5.66
N GLN A 37 -2.79 9.20 6.95
CA GLN A 37 -1.79 9.33 7.98
C GLN A 37 -1.44 7.97 8.59
N VAL A 38 -0.15 7.64 8.55
CA VAL A 38 0.44 6.52 9.29
C VAL A 38 1.37 7.06 10.38
N GLN A 39 1.91 6.20 11.24
CA GLN A 39 2.73 6.63 12.38
C GLN A 39 3.88 7.58 11.99
N SER A 40 4.54 7.32 10.87
CA SER A 40 5.76 8.01 10.45
C SER A 40 5.58 9.01 9.31
N ALA A 41 4.48 8.92 8.56
CA ALA A 41 4.27 9.67 7.32
C ALA A 41 2.80 10.05 7.10
N VAL A 42 2.59 11.06 6.26
CA VAL A 42 1.29 11.35 5.64
C VAL A 42 1.42 11.08 4.15
N PHE A 43 0.54 10.23 3.64
CA PHE A 43 0.37 9.93 2.23
C PHE A 43 -0.69 10.85 1.65
N ILE A 44 -0.37 11.46 0.51
CA ILE A 44 -1.31 12.25 -0.27
C ILE A 44 -1.58 11.45 -1.54
N ILE A 45 -2.78 10.91 -1.62
CA ILE A 45 -3.22 9.99 -2.68
C ILE A 45 -4.17 10.76 -3.60
N ASN A 46 -3.98 10.66 -4.91
CA ASN A 46 -4.89 11.25 -5.87
C ASN A 46 -6.20 10.46 -5.89
N LYS A 47 -7.35 11.15 -5.76
CA LYS A 47 -8.67 10.51 -5.86
C LYS A 47 -8.91 9.81 -7.19
N GLN A 48 -8.28 10.28 -8.28
CA GLN A 48 -8.41 9.62 -9.59
C GLN A 48 -7.88 8.18 -9.57
N ASP A 49 -6.74 7.93 -8.89
CA ASP A 49 -6.20 6.57 -8.79
C ASP A 49 -7.16 5.64 -8.01
N VAL A 50 -7.90 6.18 -7.05
CA VAL A 50 -8.95 5.45 -6.32
C VAL A 50 -10.18 5.20 -7.20
N GLU A 51 -10.62 6.20 -7.97
CA GLU A 51 -11.72 6.05 -8.93
C GLU A 51 -11.43 4.97 -9.97
N ASP A 52 -10.22 4.98 -10.53
CA ASP A 52 -9.77 4.00 -11.52
C ASP A 52 -9.79 2.59 -10.93
N TYR A 53 -9.36 2.44 -9.67
CA TYR A 53 -9.41 1.17 -8.96
C TYR A 53 -10.84 0.67 -8.75
N PHE A 54 -11.76 1.51 -8.26
CA PHE A 54 -13.18 1.12 -8.10
C PHE A 54 -13.84 0.78 -9.43
N THR A 55 -13.49 1.48 -10.50
CA THR A 55 -13.99 1.18 -11.86
C THR A 55 -13.50 -0.19 -12.33
N GLY A 56 -12.24 -0.55 -12.04
CA GLY A 56 -11.71 -1.89 -12.28
C GLY A 56 -12.44 -2.97 -11.47
N LEU A 57 -12.66 -2.73 -10.18
CA LEU A 57 -13.37 -3.65 -9.29
C LEU A 57 -14.82 -3.91 -9.72
N ASP A 58 -15.52 -2.90 -10.25
CA ASP A 58 -16.88 -3.07 -10.77
C ASP A 58 -16.97 -4.19 -11.82
N THR A 59 -15.91 -4.32 -12.63
CA THR A 59 -15.84 -5.37 -13.65
C THR A 59 -15.38 -6.69 -13.05
N ILE A 60 -14.28 -6.67 -12.28
CA ILE A 60 -13.63 -7.89 -11.79
C ILE A 60 -14.51 -8.62 -10.77
N LEU A 61 -15.15 -7.91 -9.85
CA LEU A 61 -15.96 -8.54 -8.80
C LEU A 61 -17.20 -9.23 -9.37
N VAL A 62 -17.85 -8.62 -10.37
CA VAL A 62 -19.00 -9.25 -11.03
C VAL A 62 -18.56 -10.49 -11.82
N GLN A 63 -17.44 -10.42 -12.52
CA GLN A 63 -16.90 -11.57 -13.27
C GLN A 63 -16.46 -12.73 -12.37
N ARG A 64 -16.02 -12.43 -11.15
CA ARG A 64 -15.55 -13.42 -10.17
C ARG A 64 -16.57 -13.76 -9.09
N ASP A 65 -17.83 -13.37 -9.28
CA ASP A 65 -18.93 -13.63 -8.34
C ASP A 65 -18.58 -13.24 -6.89
N TYR A 66 -18.00 -12.04 -6.75
CA TYR A 66 -17.57 -11.46 -5.47
C TYR A 66 -16.63 -12.37 -4.64
N ALA A 67 -15.82 -13.19 -5.32
CA ALA A 67 -14.80 -14.01 -4.68
C ALA A 67 -13.80 -13.14 -3.88
N LYS A 68 -13.62 -13.46 -2.60
CA LYS A 68 -12.70 -12.77 -1.69
C LYS A 68 -11.25 -12.82 -2.12
N GLU A 69 -10.88 -13.83 -2.90
CA GLU A 69 -9.55 -14.02 -3.51
C GLU A 69 -9.21 -12.92 -4.54
N THR A 70 -10.17 -12.06 -4.87
CA THR A 70 -9.92 -10.82 -5.62
C THR A 70 -9.10 -9.80 -4.83
N PHE A 71 -9.17 -9.86 -3.50
CA PHE A 71 -8.44 -8.95 -2.61
C PHE A 71 -7.27 -9.67 -1.96
N ARG A 72 -6.16 -8.96 -1.79
CA ARG A 72 -5.02 -9.44 -1.00
C ARG A 72 -5.18 -9.10 0.47
N ASN A 73 -5.84 -7.99 0.78
CA ASN A 73 -5.98 -7.44 2.13
C ASN A 73 -6.63 -8.48 3.06
N ILE A 74 -5.97 -8.72 4.20
CA ILE A 74 -6.34 -9.81 5.09
C ILE A 74 -7.76 -9.67 5.66
N GLN A 75 -8.27 -8.44 5.75
CA GLN A 75 -9.61 -8.17 6.25
C GLN A 75 -10.72 -8.82 5.41
N PHE A 76 -10.45 -9.15 4.13
CA PHE A 76 -11.38 -9.86 3.26
C PHE A 76 -11.28 -11.39 3.36
N ALA A 77 -10.20 -11.94 3.94
CA ALA A 77 -9.89 -13.37 3.86
C ALA A 77 -10.95 -14.28 4.49
N HIS A 78 -11.66 -13.76 5.50
CA HIS A 78 -12.67 -14.51 6.27
C HIS A 78 -14.11 -14.26 5.83
N LEU A 79 -14.34 -13.44 4.79
CA LEU A 79 -15.68 -13.09 4.35
C LEU A 79 -16.32 -14.17 3.47
N SER A 80 -17.65 -14.23 3.48
CA SER A 80 -18.43 -14.90 2.44
C SER A 80 -18.54 -14.03 1.18
N GLN A 81 -19.00 -14.61 0.06
CA GLN A 81 -19.23 -13.85 -1.18
C GLN A 81 -20.28 -12.75 -0.98
N GLU A 82 -21.36 -13.04 -0.26
CA GLU A 82 -22.41 -12.06 0.05
C GLU A 82 -21.89 -10.93 0.93
N GLU A 83 -21.00 -11.26 1.87
CA GLU A 83 -20.33 -10.28 2.72
C GLU A 83 -19.39 -9.36 1.94
N VAL A 84 -18.62 -9.91 1.00
CA VAL A 84 -17.80 -9.13 0.06
C VAL A 84 -18.67 -8.21 -0.78
N GLN A 85 -19.75 -8.74 -1.37
CA GLN A 85 -20.68 -7.96 -2.18
C GLN A 85 -21.29 -6.80 -1.39
N ARG A 86 -21.73 -7.08 -0.15
CA ARG A 86 -22.30 -6.07 0.74
C ARG A 86 -21.27 -4.99 1.09
N HIS A 87 -20.08 -5.39 1.51
CA HIS A 87 -19.02 -4.46 1.89
C HIS A 87 -18.60 -3.58 0.71
N TYR A 88 -18.48 -4.16 -0.48
CA TYR A 88 -18.19 -3.42 -1.70
C TYR A 88 -19.31 -2.44 -2.06
N GLY A 89 -20.57 -2.84 -1.93
CA GLY A 89 -21.72 -1.95 -2.15
C GLY A 89 -21.71 -0.73 -1.21
N MET A 90 -21.37 -0.93 0.07
CA MET A 90 -21.22 0.16 1.05
C MET A 90 -20.07 1.10 0.65
N ALA A 91 -18.90 0.54 0.33
CA ALA A 91 -17.73 1.32 -0.07
C ALA A 91 -17.97 2.15 -1.33
N LYS A 92 -18.56 1.55 -2.37
CA LYS A 92 -18.90 2.24 -3.62
C LYS A 92 -19.90 3.37 -3.40
N LYS A 93 -20.91 3.16 -2.57
CA LYS A 93 -21.90 4.19 -2.22
C LYS A 93 -21.25 5.35 -1.48
N PHE A 94 -20.40 5.06 -0.49
CA PHE A 94 -19.68 6.09 0.26
C PHE A 94 -18.73 6.88 -0.65
N TRP A 95 -17.95 6.18 -1.48
CA TRP A 95 -17.02 6.78 -2.43
C TRP A 95 -17.73 7.75 -3.39
N SER A 96 -18.84 7.30 -3.97
CA SER A 96 -19.66 8.11 -4.88
C SER A 96 -20.19 9.39 -4.21
N ALA A 97 -20.54 9.32 -2.93
CA ALA A 97 -21.01 10.48 -2.16
C ALA A 97 -19.87 11.43 -1.72
N SER A 98 -18.62 10.99 -1.77
CA SER A 98 -17.46 11.69 -1.19
C SER A 98 -16.47 12.22 -2.22
N LYS A 99 -16.82 12.17 -3.52
CA LYS A 99 -15.96 12.61 -4.63
C LYS A 99 -15.49 14.07 -4.48
N ASP A 100 -16.37 14.95 -4.04
CA ASP A 100 -16.07 16.38 -3.90
C ASP A 100 -15.63 16.80 -2.48
N SER A 101 -15.57 15.85 -1.54
CA SER A 101 -15.27 16.13 -0.11
C SER A 101 -13.85 15.71 0.26
N PRO A 102 -13.05 16.54 0.95
CA PRO A 102 -11.72 16.11 1.40
C PRO A 102 -11.85 14.91 2.35
N LEU A 103 -11.04 13.89 2.13
CA LEU A 103 -11.03 12.66 2.95
C LEU A 103 -9.72 12.59 3.73
N THR A 104 -9.80 12.28 5.00
CA THR A 104 -8.64 12.15 5.88
C THR A 104 -8.74 10.88 6.71
N TYR A 105 -7.72 10.04 6.58
CA TYR A 105 -7.60 8.76 7.25
C TYR A 105 -6.41 8.78 8.20
N SER A 106 -6.50 8.02 9.29
CA SER A 106 -5.37 7.86 10.22
C SER A 106 -5.37 6.47 10.82
N THR A 107 -4.22 5.79 10.76
CA THR A 107 -4.00 4.52 11.48
C THR A 107 -3.84 4.72 12.99
N ASP A 108 -3.76 5.97 13.47
CA ASP A 108 -3.72 6.26 14.91
C ASP A 108 -5.09 6.03 15.59
N ARG A 109 -6.15 5.78 14.81
CA ARG A 109 -7.51 5.53 15.28
C ARG A 109 -7.95 4.12 14.90
N ILE A 110 -8.73 3.48 15.78
CA ILE A 110 -9.35 2.20 15.45
C ILE A 110 -10.41 2.44 14.37
N ALA A 111 -10.20 1.85 13.21
CA ALA A 111 -11.17 1.80 12.13
C ALA A 111 -11.92 0.47 12.15
N LEU A 112 -13.24 0.53 12.16
CA LEU A 112 -14.07 -0.67 12.08
C LEU A 112 -14.32 -1.00 10.61
N PHE A 113 -13.90 -2.20 10.20
CA PHE A 113 -14.09 -2.70 8.83
C PHE A 113 -15.54 -2.55 8.35
N TRP A 114 -16.52 -2.86 9.22
CA TRP A 114 -17.95 -2.83 8.89
C TRP A 114 -18.64 -1.47 9.05
N SER A 115 -17.91 -0.39 9.30
CA SER A 115 -18.55 0.92 9.46
C SER A 115 -19.13 1.43 8.14
N GLU A 116 -20.28 2.10 8.17
CA GLU A 116 -20.84 2.77 6.97
C GLU A 116 -20.28 4.19 6.76
N ASN A 117 -19.26 4.58 7.53
CA ASN A 117 -18.63 5.90 7.44
C ASN A 117 -17.38 5.85 6.56
N GLU A 118 -16.55 6.92 6.60
CA GLU A 118 -15.36 7.03 5.77
C GLU A 118 -14.41 5.82 5.85
N ASN A 119 -14.34 5.16 7.01
CA ASN A 119 -13.44 4.04 7.24
C ASN A 119 -13.77 2.81 6.39
N VAL A 120 -14.96 2.73 5.79
CA VAL A 120 -15.31 1.67 4.81
C VAL A 120 -14.34 1.63 3.62
N LEU A 121 -13.67 2.74 3.32
CA LEU A 121 -12.70 2.83 2.22
C LEU A 121 -11.29 2.36 2.60
N LEU A 122 -10.96 2.29 3.89
CA LEU A 122 -9.61 1.97 4.34
C LEU A 122 -9.06 0.66 3.78
N PRO A 123 -9.81 -0.46 3.76
CA PRO A 123 -9.28 -1.72 3.25
C PRO A 123 -8.88 -1.65 1.77
N TYR A 124 -9.60 -0.82 1.01
CA TYR A 124 -9.37 -0.59 -0.42
C TYR A 124 -8.19 0.35 -0.67
N LEU A 125 -8.03 1.38 0.17
CA LEU A 125 -6.85 2.25 0.14
C LEU A 125 -5.59 1.44 0.48
N ASP A 126 -5.66 0.60 1.50
CA ASP A 126 -4.59 -0.30 1.91
C ASP A 126 -4.25 -1.34 0.82
N GLU A 127 -5.24 -1.82 0.06
CA GLU A 127 -5.05 -2.74 -1.07
C GLU A 127 -4.17 -2.12 -2.18
N ILE A 128 -4.46 -0.87 -2.57
CA ILE A 128 -3.77 -0.21 -3.70
C ILE A 128 -2.50 0.55 -3.29
N LEU A 129 -2.38 0.92 -2.01
CA LEU A 129 -1.28 1.75 -1.52
C LEU A 129 0.12 1.23 -1.89
N PRO A 130 0.44 -0.08 -1.82
CA PRO A 130 1.74 -0.59 -2.22
C PRO A 130 2.11 -0.24 -3.67
N GLU A 131 1.15 -0.40 -4.58
CA GLU A 131 1.36 -0.13 -6.00
C GLU A 131 1.52 1.38 -6.23
N LEU A 132 0.67 2.19 -5.60
CA LEU A 132 0.76 3.63 -5.73
C LEU A 132 2.09 4.18 -5.16
N LEU A 133 2.57 3.63 -4.03
CA LEU A 133 3.87 3.96 -3.47
C LEU A 133 5.00 3.51 -4.40
N GLU A 134 4.96 2.30 -4.93
CA GLU A 134 6.00 1.77 -5.82
C GLU A 134 6.13 2.60 -7.12
N TYR A 135 5.00 2.97 -7.72
CA TYR A 135 4.96 3.81 -8.92
C TYR A 135 5.20 5.30 -8.64
N GLY A 136 5.41 5.72 -7.39
CA GLY A 136 5.62 7.11 -7.03
C GLY A 136 4.38 8.00 -7.23
N LYS A 137 3.19 7.41 -7.27
CA LYS A 137 1.89 8.09 -7.39
C LYS A 137 1.35 8.63 -6.06
N VAL A 138 2.10 8.47 -4.97
CA VAL A 138 1.74 8.99 -3.64
C VAL A 138 2.78 10.01 -3.21
N GLN A 139 2.35 11.23 -2.87
CA GLN A 139 3.27 12.15 -2.21
C GLN A 139 3.42 11.74 -0.75
N VAL A 140 4.65 11.72 -0.27
CA VAL A 140 4.97 11.35 1.11
C VAL A 140 5.44 12.59 1.86
N VAL A 141 4.83 12.87 3.01
CA VAL A 141 5.26 13.90 3.95
C VAL A 141 5.74 13.22 5.23
N ASP A 142 6.94 13.57 5.70
CA ASP A 142 7.47 13.07 6.96
C ASP A 142 6.77 13.76 8.14
N ARG A 143 6.08 13.02 9.01
CA ARG A 143 5.34 13.59 10.15
C ARG A 143 6.23 14.30 11.16
N SER A 144 7.47 13.83 11.34
CA SER A 144 8.40 14.41 12.31
C SER A 144 8.96 15.76 11.88
N THR A 145 9.00 16.03 10.57
CA THR A 145 9.54 17.29 10.02
C THR A 145 8.50 18.16 9.33
N GLY A 146 7.33 17.61 9.01
CA GLY A 146 6.30 18.25 8.20
C GLY A 146 6.71 18.49 6.75
N LYS A 147 7.86 17.95 6.31
CA LYS A 147 8.42 18.20 4.98
C LYS A 147 8.08 17.07 4.03
N ARG A 148 7.85 17.46 2.77
CA ARG A 148 7.71 16.51 1.68
C ARG A 148 9.01 15.74 1.47
N VAL A 149 8.88 14.43 1.27
CA VAL A 149 9.98 13.51 1.04
C VAL A 149 10.23 13.41 -0.46
N PRO A 150 11.40 13.85 -0.95
CA PRO A 150 11.70 13.88 -2.38
C PRO A 150 12.00 12.49 -2.95
N GLN A 151 12.42 11.57 -2.09
CA GLN A 151 12.69 10.19 -2.45
C GLN A 151 12.63 9.28 -1.23
N PHE A 152 12.23 8.04 -1.43
CA PHE A 152 12.24 6.98 -0.42
C PHE A 152 12.73 5.68 -1.02
N GLN A 153 12.98 4.68 -0.18
CA GLN A 153 13.52 3.38 -0.57
C GLN A 153 12.48 2.28 -0.42
N ILE A 154 12.47 1.32 -1.34
CA ILE A 154 11.78 0.03 -1.21
C ILE A 154 12.81 -1.01 -0.79
N ASP A 155 12.49 -1.73 0.28
CA ASP A 155 13.13 -2.98 0.65
C ASP A 155 12.10 -4.11 0.56
N TYR A 156 12.55 -5.35 0.73
CA TYR A 156 11.67 -6.51 0.75
C TYR A 156 11.94 -7.31 2.02
N GLU A 157 10.89 -7.83 2.63
CA GLU A 157 10.95 -8.86 3.65
C GLU A 157 10.31 -10.14 3.13
N SER A 158 10.81 -11.28 3.59
CA SER A 158 10.25 -12.58 3.27
C SER A 158 9.62 -13.14 4.53
N VAL A 159 8.34 -13.51 4.45
CA VAL A 159 7.63 -14.22 5.52
C VAL A 159 7.07 -15.49 4.90
N ASP A 160 7.51 -16.62 5.44
CA ASP A 160 7.32 -17.95 4.83
C ASP A 160 7.78 -18.00 3.37
N THR A 161 6.85 -18.23 2.44
CA THR A 161 7.09 -18.31 0.99
C THR A 161 6.65 -17.04 0.23
N LYS A 162 6.21 -16.01 0.95
CA LYS A 162 5.72 -14.74 0.37
C LYS A 162 6.74 -13.62 0.61
N HIS A 163 6.85 -12.72 -0.37
CA HIS A 163 7.66 -11.51 -0.29
C HIS A 163 6.76 -10.29 -0.14
N PHE A 164 7.11 -9.40 0.80
CA PHE A 164 6.37 -8.19 1.14
C PHE A 164 7.28 -6.98 0.99
N ARG A 165 6.75 -5.89 0.42
CA ARG A 165 7.48 -4.61 0.28
C ARG A 165 7.52 -3.88 1.61
N ILE A 166 8.67 -3.28 1.90
CA ILE A 166 8.84 -2.33 3.00
C ILE A 166 9.28 -1.00 2.40
N PHE A 167 8.50 0.05 2.65
CA PHE A 167 8.83 1.40 2.23
C PHE A 167 9.52 2.11 3.39
N LYS A 168 10.66 2.75 3.12
CA LYS A 168 11.50 3.38 4.14
C LYS A 168 11.96 4.75 3.68
N PHE A 169 12.10 5.68 4.61
CA PHE A 169 12.87 6.89 4.34
C PHE A 169 14.33 6.50 4.03
N ILE A 170 15.05 7.35 3.29
CA ILE A 170 16.47 7.14 2.98
C ILE A 170 17.33 6.90 4.23
N LYS A 171 16.93 7.43 5.38
CA LYS A 171 17.60 7.25 6.67
C LYS A 171 17.17 5.98 7.43
N GLY A 172 16.47 5.05 6.77
CA GLY A 172 16.15 3.71 7.28
C GLY A 172 14.87 3.58 8.12
N ARG A 173 14.28 4.68 8.61
CA ARG A 173 12.98 4.61 9.32
C ARG A 173 11.89 4.15 8.36
N ILE A 174 11.08 3.17 8.79
CA ILE A 174 9.97 2.62 8.01
C ILE A 174 8.89 3.68 7.82
N ILE A 175 8.36 3.73 6.60
CA ILE A 175 7.22 4.55 6.18
C ILE A 175 5.95 3.70 6.26
N TRP A 176 6.00 2.51 5.67
CA TRP A 176 4.88 1.58 5.59
C TRP A 176 5.39 0.18 5.26
N ARG A 177 4.71 -0.86 5.74
CA ARG A 177 5.11 -2.26 5.57
C ARG A 177 3.93 -3.09 5.09
N GLU A 178 4.13 -3.81 3.99
CA GLU A 178 3.09 -4.59 3.33
C GLU A 178 2.57 -5.75 4.19
N SER A 179 3.45 -6.46 4.92
CA SER A 179 3.00 -7.57 5.77
C SER A 179 2.05 -7.15 6.89
N GLU A 180 2.06 -5.89 7.35
CA GLU A 180 1.17 -5.42 8.42
C GLU A 180 -0.31 -5.36 7.98
N VAL A 181 -0.56 -5.34 6.67
CA VAL A 181 -1.89 -5.23 6.07
C VAL A 181 -2.34 -6.54 5.40
N PHE A 182 -1.40 -7.29 4.83
CA PHE A 182 -1.71 -8.43 3.97
C PHE A 182 -1.42 -9.79 4.61
N LEU A 183 -0.71 -9.82 5.74
CA LEU A 183 -0.44 -11.04 6.48
C LEU A 183 -1.39 -11.13 7.67
N GLU A 184 -1.98 -12.31 7.86
CA GLU A 184 -2.64 -12.62 9.12
C GLU A 184 -1.59 -12.64 10.24
N GLN A 185 -1.70 -11.73 11.19
CA GLN A 185 -0.87 -11.79 12.39
C GLN A 185 -1.40 -12.95 13.25
N LEU A 186 -0.88 -14.15 13.00
CA LEU A 186 -1.04 -15.25 13.93
C LEU A 186 -0.34 -14.83 15.23
N THR A 187 -1.13 -14.49 16.25
CA THR A 187 -0.66 -14.54 17.63
C THR A 187 -0.35 -15.98 17.94
N ASN A 188 0.87 -16.42 17.63
CA ASN A 188 1.50 -17.52 18.34
C ASN A 188 1.81 -17.05 19.76
N ALA A 189 0.75 -16.73 20.53
CA ALA A 189 0.80 -16.81 21.97
C ALA A 189 0.91 -18.30 22.26
N GLY A 190 2.14 -18.74 22.56
CA GLY A 190 2.51 -20.14 22.71
C GLY A 190 1.54 -20.90 23.62
N ILE A 191 1.15 -22.08 23.14
CA ILE A 191 0.75 -23.22 23.98
C ILE A 191 2.01 -24.08 24.14
#